data_AF-A0A4U1BQG8-F1
#
_entry.id   AF-A0A4U1BQG8-F1
#
_cell.length_a   1.000
_cell.length_b   1.000
_cell.length_c   1.000
_cell.angle_alpha   90.00
_cell.angle_beta   90.00
_cell.angle_gamma   90.00
#
_symmetry.space_group_name_H-M   'P 1'
#
loop_
_entity.id
_entity.type
_entity.pdbx_description
1 polymer ?
#
loop_
_entity_poly.entity_id
_entity_poly.type
_entity_poly.pdbx_seq_one_letter_code
_entity_poly.pdbx_strand_id
1 'polypeptide(L)' 'MKDAKKPPGRPKQSVTLDKKQEIRCTEEDKAQWAHAAAKKDQKVSAWAREVLNKEASKE' A
#
# COMPACT_ATOMS: atom_id res chain seq x y z
N MET A 1 9.22 -44.36 4.14
CA MET A 1 9.75 -43.01 4.48
C MET A 1 8.64 -42.30 5.24
N LYS A 2 8.88 -41.94 6.51
CA LYS A 2 7.85 -41.32 7.36
C LYS A 2 7.87 -39.82 7.10
N ASP A 3 6.81 -39.28 6.52
CA ASP A 3 6.60 -37.84 6.36
C ASP A 3 6.65 -37.18 7.74
N ALA A 4 7.69 -36.36 7.96
CA ALA A 4 7.85 -35.61 9.20
C ALA A 4 6.71 -34.60 9.31
N LYS A 5 5.77 -34.89 10.22
CA LYS A 5 4.61 -34.05 10.53
C LYS A 5 5.10 -32.70 11.05
N LYS A 6 5.11 -31.67 10.19
CA LYS A 6 5.50 -30.30 10.55
C LYS A 6 4.72 -29.85 11.79
N PRO A 7 5.36 -29.14 12.74
CA PRO A 7 4.68 -28.67 13.94
C PRO A 7 3.48 -27.78 13.55
N PRO A 8 2.40 -27.77 14.37
CA PRO A 8 1.24 -26.90 14.13
C PRO A 8 1.65 -25.44 14.35
N GLY A 9 2.29 -24.84 13.34
CA GLY A 9 2.54 -23.41 13.27
C GLY A 9 1.30 -22.70 12.71
N ARG A 10 1.14 -21.42 13.06
CA ARG A 10 0.13 -20.55 12.44
C ARG A 10 0.23 -20.68 10.91
N PRO A 11 -0.86 -20.98 10.18
CA PRO A 11 -0.80 -21.07 8.73
C PRO A 11 -0.19 -19.79 8.16
N LYS A 12 0.85 -19.96 7.33
CA LYS A 12 1.54 -18.84 6.69
C LYS A 12 0.60 -18.27 5.63
N GLN A 13 -0.24 -17.33 6.02
CA GLN A 13 -1.11 -16.61 5.11
C GLN A 13 -0.24 -15.71 4.25
N SER A 14 -0.21 -15.96 2.94
CA SER A 14 0.38 -15.04 1.97
C SER A 14 -0.40 -13.73 2.02
N VAL A 15 0.24 -12.65 2.44
CA VAL A 15 -0.34 -11.31 2.37
C VAL A 15 -0.30 -10.89 0.91
N THR A 16 -1.35 -11.21 0.15
CA THR A 16 -1.58 -10.61 -1.16
C THR A 16 -2.04 -9.17 -0.91
N LEU A 17 -1.17 -8.20 -1.18
CA LEU A 17 -1.45 -6.76 -1.16
C LEU A 17 -2.41 -6.34 -2.30
N ASP A 18 -3.40 -7.18 -2.61
CA ASP A 18 -4.45 -6.95 -3.59
C ASP A 18 -5.70 -6.32 -2.95
N LYS A 19 -5.65 -5.95 -1.67
CA LYS A 19 -6.75 -5.22 -1.06
C LYS A 19 -6.65 -3.75 -1.42
N LYS A 20 -7.61 -3.27 -2.22
CA LYS A 20 -7.89 -1.85 -2.39
C LYS A 20 -8.03 -1.21 -1.02
N GLN A 21 -7.14 -0.28 -0.70
CA GLN A 21 -7.18 0.50 0.53
C GLN A 21 -7.97 1.78 0.26
N GLU A 22 -8.98 2.05 1.07
CA GLU A 22 -9.65 3.35 1.07
C GLU A 22 -8.89 4.31 1.99
N ILE A 23 -8.59 5.51 1.50
CA ILE A 23 -7.97 6.58 2.28
C ILE A 23 -9.05 7.63 2.53
N ARG A 24 -9.43 7.82 3.79
CA ARG A 24 -10.32 8.90 4.20
C ARG A 24 -9.55 10.20 4.25
N CYS A 25 -10.05 11.21 3.58
CA CYS A 25 -9.45 12.55 3.49
C CYS A 25 -10.55 13.60 3.34
N THR A 26 -10.22 14.86 3.60
CA THR A 26 -11.15 15.97 3.32
C THR A 26 -11.20 16.27 1.82
N GLU A 27 -12.19 17.05 1.38
CA GLU A 27 -12.26 17.48 -0.01
C GLU A 27 -11.08 18.40 -0.40
N GLU A 28 -10.58 19.19 0.55
CA GLU A 28 -9.39 20.03 0.36
C GLU A 28 -8.14 19.19 0.12
N ASP A 29 -7.91 18.18 0.96
CA ASP A 29 -6.79 17.23 0.78
C ASP A 29 -6.85 16.57 -0.60
N LYS A 30 -8.04 16.12 -1.01
CA LYS A 30 -8.24 15.48 -2.31
C LYS A 30 -7.88 16.42 -3.47
N ALA A 31 -8.24 17.70 -3.37
CA ALA A 31 -7.89 18.70 -4.37
C ALA A 31 -6.38 18.98 -4.41
N GLN A 32 -5.74 19.10 -3.24
CA GLN A 32 -4.29 19.26 -3.14
C GLN A 32 -3.54 18.08 -3.76
N TRP A 33 -3.99 16.85 -3.48
CA TRP A 33 -3.38 15.62 -4.03
C TRP A 33 -3.55 15.53 -5.54
N ALA A 34 -4.73 15.89 -6.06
CA ALA A 34 -4.99 15.96 -7.50
C ALA A 34 -4.04 16.96 -8.19
N HIS A 35 -3.88 18.14 -7.62
CA HIS A 35 -2.97 19.16 -8.15
C HIS A 35 -1.50 18.72 -8.08
N ALA A 36 -1.08 18.11 -6.97
CA ALA A 36 0.28 17.58 -6.81
C ALA A 36 0.59 16.46 -7.81
N ALA A 37 -0.38 15.57 -8.06
CA ALA A 37 -0.24 14.49 -9.04
C ALA A 37 -0.22 15.03 -10.48
N ALA A 38 -1.05 16.03 -10.79
CA ALA A 38 -1.07 16.69 -12.11
C ALA A 38 0.26 17.36 -12.46
N LYS A 39 0.93 18.00 -11.49
CA LYS A 39 2.27 18.58 -11.67
C LYS A 39 3.34 17.56 -12.09
N LYS A 40 3.11 16.28 -11.81
CA LYS A 40 4.02 15.19 -12.19
C LYS A 40 3.51 14.36 -13.37
N ASP A 41 2.40 14.76 -13.99
CA ASP A 41 1.71 14.00 -15.05
C ASP A 41 1.34 12.56 -14.60
N GLN A 42 0.92 12.43 -13.34
CA GLN A 42 0.62 11.14 -12.71
C GLN A 42 -0.82 11.04 -12.21
N LYS A 43 -1.33 9.80 -12.10
CA LYS A 43 -2.57 9.52 -11.36
C LYS A 43 -2.34 9.75 -9.87
N VAL A 44 -3.34 10.28 -9.17
CA VAL A 44 -3.31 10.49 -7.71
C VAL A 44 -2.90 9.24 -6.93
N SER A 45 -3.37 8.06 -7.33
CA SER A 45 -3.02 6.80 -6.66
C SER A 45 -1.59 6.35 -6.91
N ALA A 46 -0.96 6.74 -8.03
CA ALA A 46 0.45 6.47 -8.29
C ALA A 46 1.31 7.43 -7.45
N TRP A 47 1.00 8.72 -7.51
CA TRP A 47 1.65 9.75 -6.72
C TRP A 47 1.60 9.44 -5.22
N ALA A 48 0.43 9.08 -4.69
CA ALA A 48 0.26 8.77 -3.27
C ALA A 48 1.10 7.57 -2.84
N ARG A 49 1.19 6.52 -3.67
CA ARG A 49 2.06 5.36 -3.38
C ARG A 49 3.53 5.75 -3.33
N GLU A 50 3.99 6.58 -4.26
CA GLU A 50 5.39 7.04 -4.27
C GLU A 50 5.72 7.85 -3.01
N VAL A 51 4.83 8.77 -2.61
CA VAL A 51 5.01 9.56 -1.39
C VAL A 51 5.05 8.66 -0.16
N LEU A 52 4.07 7.76 -0.01
CA LEU A 52 3.98 6.85 1.14
C LEU A 52 5.19 5.91 1.22
N ASN A 53 5.64 5.35 0.09
CA ASN A 53 6.83 4.50 0.05
C ASN A 53 8.09 5.29 0.39
N LYS A 54 8.20 6.54 -0.07
CA LYS A 54 9.34 7.40 0.24
C LYS A 54 9.41 7.75 1.72
N GLU A 55 8.28 8.07 2.35
CA GLU A 55 8.22 8.32 3.79
C GLU A 55 8.53 7.06 4.60
N ALA A 56 7.95 5.91 4.23
CA ALA A 56 8.22 4.64 4.91
C ALA A 56 9.67 4.15 4.79
N SER A 57 10.38 4.55 3.73
CA SER A 57 11.80 4.20 3.50
C SER A 57 12.78 5.09 4.28
N LYS A 58 12.30 6.12 4.98
CA LYS A 58 13.13 7.00 5.82
C LYS A 58 13.30 6.47 7.24
N GLU A 59 12.52 5.46 7.64
CA GLU A 59 12.63 4.78 8.94
C GLU A 59 13.64 3.62 8.91
#